data_AF-A0A920U9C7-F1
#
_entry.id   AF-A0A920U9C7-F1
#
_cell.length_a   1.000
_cell.length_b   1.000
_cell.length_c   1.000
_cell.angle_alpha   90.00
_cell.angle_beta   90.00
_cell.angle_gamma   90.00
#
_symmetry.space_group_name_H-M   'P 1'
#
loop_
_entity.id
_entity.type
_entity.pdbx_description
1 polymer ?
#
loop_
_entity_poly.entity_id
_entity_poly.type
_entity_poly.pdbx_seq_one_letter_code
_entity_poly.pdbx_strand_id
1 'polypeptide(L)'
;MSQDPIGALRRDLVAALANFYNGHPDAERFSMLAEVGRHLTDALEAGGLAAPDPVRLPVAGLLDEIDPRSDVPGVGLVLRAFAAAAPVLRWVQTPAYRATLSQHYLDHYGYVRVIGRSGLVESSVVSAGLGIWGAGLHYPRHEHPAEETYHVLHGAASFQRGDGPGESPRA
;
A
#
# COMPACT_ATOMS: atom_id res chain seq x y z
N MET A 1 -25.15 18.05 10.46
CA MET A 1 -23.74 17.64 10.55
C MET A 1 -23.43 16.81 9.32
N SER A 2 -22.82 17.40 8.29
CA SER A 2 -22.35 16.62 7.14
C SER A 2 -21.13 15.84 7.59
N GLN A 3 -21.29 14.54 7.83
CA GLN A 3 -20.16 13.62 7.99
C GLN A 3 -19.40 13.64 6.67
N ASP A 4 -18.09 13.90 6.67
CA ASP A 4 -17.25 13.88 5.47
C ASP A 4 -17.04 12.41 5.03
N PRO A 5 -17.79 11.91 4.03
CA PRO A 5 -17.76 10.50 3.70
C PRO A 5 -16.44 10.13 2.99
N ILE A 6 -15.80 11.08 2.31
CA ILE A 6 -14.51 10.87 1.64
C ILE A 6 -13.40 10.78 2.69
N GLY A 7 -13.41 11.69 3.67
CA GLY A 7 -12.49 11.64 4.80
C GLY A 7 -12.63 10.36 5.61
N ALA A 8 -13.86 9.83 5.76
CA ALA A 8 -14.11 8.57 6.44
C ALA A 8 -13.42 7.38 5.73
N LEU A 9 -13.53 7.26 4.41
CA LEU A 9 -12.88 6.18 3.66
C LEU A 9 -11.35 6.17 3.82
N ARG A 10 -10.72 7.35 3.80
CA ARG A 10 -9.27 7.49 4.03
C ARG A 10 -8.90 7.13 5.46
N ARG A 11 -9.70 7.55 6.43
CA ARG A 11 -9.52 7.23 7.85
C ARG A 11 -9.64 5.73 8.10
N ASP A 12 -10.62 5.07 7.51
CA ASP A 12 -10.84 3.62 7.65
C ASP A 12 -9.65 2.82 7.10
N LEU A 13 -9.10 3.24 5.94
CA LEU A 13 -7.88 2.64 5.39
C LEU A 13 -6.68 2.80 6.33
N VAL A 14 -6.44 4.01 6.84
CA VAL A 14 -5.33 4.28 7.76
C VAL A 14 -5.52 3.50 9.07
N ALA A 15 -6.74 3.40 9.60
CA ALA A 15 -7.05 2.62 10.78
C ALA A 15 -6.85 1.12 10.57
N ALA A 16 -7.25 0.57 9.42
CA ALA A 16 -7.01 -0.82 9.08
C ALA A 16 -5.50 -1.14 9.02
N LEU A 17 -4.71 -0.25 8.42
CA LEU A 17 -3.24 -0.38 8.38
C LEU A 17 -2.60 -0.22 9.75
N ALA A 18 -3.04 0.74 10.57
CA ALA A 18 -2.55 0.92 11.93
C ALA A 18 -2.74 -0.35 12.75
N ASN A 19 -3.95 -0.93 12.71
CA ASN A 19 -4.25 -2.19 13.38
C ASN A 19 -3.44 -3.36 12.85
N PHE A 20 -3.24 -3.44 11.52
CA PHE A 20 -2.41 -4.46 10.91
C PHE A 20 -0.97 -4.41 11.44
N TYR A 21 -0.33 -3.24 11.44
CA TYR A 21 1.06 -3.12 11.88
C TYR A 21 1.22 -3.22 13.41
N ASN A 22 0.31 -2.63 14.19
CA ASN A 22 0.37 -2.70 15.66
C ASN A 22 0.12 -4.12 16.18
N GLY A 23 -0.66 -4.93 15.46
CA GLY A 23 -0.92 -6.34 15.79
C GLY A 23 -0.01 -7.33 15.05
N HIS A 24 0.96 -6.87 14.26
CA HIS A 24 1.77 -7.75 13.43
C HIS A 24 2.79 -8.53 14.29
N PRO A 25 2.86 -9.87 14.18
CA PRO A 25 3.78 -10.68 15.01
C PRO A 25 5.26 -10.29 14.80
N ASP A 26 5.60 -9.89 13.58
CA ASP A 26 6.96 -9.46 13.24
C ASP A 26 7.31 -8.04 13.72
N ALA A 27 6.35 -7.26 14.26
CA ALA A 27 6.62 -5.90 14.72
C ALA A 27 7.59 -5.84 15.91
N GLU A 28 7.65 -6.90 16.72
CA GLU A 28 8.64 -7.05 17.80
C GLU A 28 10.06 -7.28 17.26
N ARG A 29 10.17 -7.91 16.08
CA ARG A 29 11.44 -8.27 15.46
C ARG A 29 11.99 -7.18 14.55
N PHE A 30 11.11 -6.49 13.82
CA PHE A 30 11.49 -5.44 12.88
C PHE A 30 10.89 -4.11 13.34
N SER A 31 11.72 -3.29 13.99
CA SER A 31 11.34 -1.99 14.54
C SER A 31 10.70 -1.05 13.51
N MET A 32 11.06 -1.18 12.24
CA MET A 32 10.45 -0.42 11.14
C MET A 32 8.92 -0.63 11.05
N LEU A 33 8.43 -1.84 11.33
CA LEU A 33 6.99 -2.15 11.27
C LEU A 33 6.24 -1.47 12.41
N ALA A 34 6.82 -1.51 13.62
CA ALA A 34 6.28 -0.80 14.77
C ALA A 34 6.29 0.72 14.55
N GLU A 35 7.29 1.26 13.85
CA GLU A 35 7.38 2.69 13.52
C GLU A 35 6.29 3.14 12.54
N VAL A 36 6.00 2.32 11.53
CA VAL A 36 4.85 2.52 10.62
C VAL A 36 3.53 2.53 11.42
N GLY A 37 3.32 1.55 12.30
CA GLY A 37 2.11 1.44 13.13
C GLY A 37 1.90 2.66 14.03
N ARG A 38 2.96 3.14 14.70
CA ARG A 38 2.94 4.37 15.49
C ARG A 38 2.56 5.59 14.66
N HIS A 39 3.21 5.81 13.51
CA HIS A 39 2.92 6.96 12.65
C HIS A 39 1.45 7.01 12.19
N LEU A 40 0.87 5.86 11.85
CA LEU A 40 -0.55 5.78 11.46
C LEU A 40 -1.47 6.08 12.64
N THR A 41 -1.14 5.56 13.83
CA THR A 41 -1.91 5.77 15.07
C THR A 41 -1.90 7.24 15.47
N ASP A 42 -0.71 7.85 15.56
CA ASP A 42 -0.53 9.25 15.92
C ASP A 42 -1.29 10.18 14.96
N ALA A 43 -1.29 9.86 13.66
CA ALA A 43 -2.02 10.64 12.66
C ALA A 43 -3.55 10.55 12.83
N LEU A 44 -4.07 9.40 13.25
CA LEU A 44 -5.50 9.22 13.52
C LEU A 44 -5.92 10.02 14.77
N GLU A 45 -5.10 9.99 15.82
CA GLU A 45 -5.32 10.68 17.09
C GLU A 45 -5.21 12.20 16.97
N ALA A 46 -4.26 12.69 16.18
CA ALA A 46 -4.09 14.13 15.88
C ALA A 46 -5.29 14.72 15.11
N GLY A 47 -6.22 13.89 14.63
CA GLY A 47 -7.54 14.32 14.19
C GLY A 47 -7.64 14.73 12.73
N GLY A 48 -6.58 14.60 11.93
CA GLY A 48 -6.64 14.97 10.50
C GLY A 48 -5.61 14.26 9.64
N LEU A 49 -6.09 13.49 8.67
CA LEU A 49 -5.28 12.97 7.57
C LEU A 49 -5.20 14.01 6.46
N ALA A 50 -4.08 14.00 5.72
CA ALA A 50 -3.98 14.78 4.49
C ALA A 50 -5.02 14.31 3.47
N ALA A 51 -5.47 15.26 2.64
CA ALA A 51 -6.51 15.04 1.64
C ALA A 51 -5.99 15.34 0.23
N PRO A 52 -4.99 14.60 -0.29
CA PRO A 52 -4.46 14.86 -1.62
C PRO A 52 -5.55 14.66 -2.69
N ASP A 53 -5.47 15.41 -3.79
CA ASP A 53 -6.41 15.25 -4.90
C ASP A 53 -6.34 13.82 -5.44
N PRO A 54 -7.50 13.14 -5.62
CA PRO A 54 -7.55 11.79 -6.13
C PRO A 54 -7.05 11.72 -7.57
N VAL A 55 -6.35 10.65 -7.88
CA VAL A 55 -5.88 10.32 -9.23
C VAL A 55 -6.26 8.88 -9.46
N ARG A 56 -6.94 8.59 -10.57
CA ARG A 56 -7.33 7.22 -10.92
C ARG A 56 -6.32 6.60 -11.88
N LEU A 57 -6.08 5.31 -11.72
CA LEU A 57 -5.33 4.48 -12.66
C LEU A 57 -6.15 3.22 -13.00
N PRO A 58 -6.01 2.64 -14.21
CA PRO A 58 -6.80 1.47 -14.61
C PRO A 58 -6.63 0.28 -13.65
N VAL A 59 -5.42 0.07 -13.14
CA VAL A 59 -5.08 -0.98 -12.17
C VAL A 59 -5.97 -1.00 -10.91
N ALA A 60 -6.54 0.15 -10.51
CA ALA A 60 -7.41 0.24 -9.35
C ALA A 60 -8.67 -0.64 -9.50
N GLY A 61 -9.13 -0.87 -10.74
CA GLY A 61 -10.28 -1.74 -11.01
C GLY A 61 -10.05 -3.21 -10.65
N LEU A 62 -8.80 -3.66 -10.53
CA LEU A 62 -8.51 -5.03 -10.09
C LEU A 62 -8.97 -5.28 -8.64
N LEU A 63 -9.17 -4.23 -7.84
CA LEU A 63 -9.71 -4.37 -6.49
C LEU A 63 -11.19 -4.77 -6.48
N ASP A 64 -11.92 -4.56 -7.58
CA ASP A 64 -13.32 -4.98 -7.70
C ASP A 64 -13.44 -6.49 -7.98
N GLU A 65 -12.34 -7.15 -8.35
CA GLU A 65 -12.31 -8.56 -8.77
C GLU A 65 -11.84 -9.52 -7.67
N ILE A 66 -11.28 -9.01 -6.56
CA ILE A 66 -10.71 -9.84 -5.49
C ILE A 66 -11.75 -10.27 -4.44
N ASP A 67 -11.59 -11.47 -3.87
CA ASP A 67 -12.23 -11.81 -2.59
C ASP A 67 -11.37 -11.25 -1.44
N PRO A 68 -11.87 -10.28 -0.64
CA PRO A 68 -11.08 -9.67 0.42
C PRO A 68 -10.99 -10.55 1.68
N ARG A 69 -11.47 -11.79 1.66
CA ARG A 69 -11.27 -12.74 2.77
C ARG A 69 -9.81 -13.18 2.84
N SER A 70 -9.29 -13.26 4.06
CA SER A 70 -7.94 -13.76 4.35
C SER A 70 -7.94 -14.39 5.73
N ASP A 71 -7.21 -15.50 5.88
CA ASP A 71 -6.95 -16.16 7.15
C ASP A 71 -5.82 -15.47 7.93
N VAL A 72 -5.08 -14.55 7.29
CA VAL A 72 -4.03 -13.75 7.94
C VAL A 72 -4.70 -12.61 8.72
N PRO A 73 -4.45 -12.49 10.04
CA PRO A 73 -5.04 -11.45 10.88
C PRO A 73 -4.84 -10.05 10.29
N GLY A 74 -5.91 -9.24 10.28
CA GLY A 74 -5.89 -7.86 9.80
C GLY A 74 -5.92 -7.69 8.27
N VAL A 75 -5.38 -8.62 7.48
CA VAL A 75 -5.27 -8.49 6.01
C VAL A 75 -6.64 -8.28 5.35
N GLY A 76 -7.66 -9.05 5.73
CA GLY A 76 -8.99 -8.90 5.14
C GLY A 76 -9.64 -7.54 5.45
N LEU A 77 -9.32 -6.91 6.58
CA LEU A 77 -9.77 -5.55 6.89
C LEU A 77 -9.06 -4.51 6.02
N VAL A 78 -7.74 -4.67 5.83
CA VAL A 78 -6.95 -3.81 4.94
C VAL A 78 -7.48 -3.89 3.50
N LEU A 79 -7.73 -5.10 2.97
CA LEU A 79 -8.24 -5.27 1.61
C LEU A 79 -9.61 -4.58 1.40
N ARG A 80 -10.55 -4.77 2.34
CA ARG A 80 -11.86 -4.11 2.26
C ARG A 80 -11.76 -2.59 2.32
N ALA A 81 -10.97 -2.06 3.24
CA ALA A 81 -10.78 -0.62 3.38
C ALA A 81 -10.06 -0.03 2.15
N PHE A 82 -9.09 -0.76 1.58
CA PHE A 82 -8.36 -0.32 0.40
C PHE A 82 -9.26 -0.28 -0.83
N ALA A 83 -10.06 -1.33 -1.08
CA ALA A 83 -11.03 -1.35 -2.17
C ALA A 83 -12.05 -0.21 -2.03
N ALA A 84 -12.60 0.00 -0.82
CA ALA A 84 -13.56 1.08 -0.56
C ALA A 84 -12.95 2.48 -0.76
N ALA A 85 -11.71 2.68 -0.35
CA ALA A 85 -11.02 3.96 -0.49
C ALA A 85 -10.46 4.21 -1.90
N ALA A 86 -10.24 3.18 -2.72
CA ALA A 86 -9.59 3.27 -4.02
C ALA A 86 -10.04 4.45 -4.92
N PRO A 87 -11.35 4.79 -5.02
CA PRO A 87 -11.82 5.91 -5.84
C PRO A 87 -11.42 7.30 -5.34
N VAL A 88 -11.09 7.42 -4.05
CA VAL A 88 -10.75 8.69 -3.38
C VAL A 88 -9.25 8.81 -3.04
N LEU A 89 -8.43 7.85 -3.45
CA LEU A 89 -6.99 7.86 -3.25
C LEU A 89 -6.26 8.54 -4.42
N ARG A 90 -5.05 9.01 -4.13
CA ARG A 90 -4.11 9.49 -5.15
C ARG A 90 -3.22 8.34 -5.60
N TRP A 91 -3.59 7.72 -6.71
CA TRP A 91 -2.77 6.67 -7.32
C TRP A 91 -1.55 7.26 -8.03
N VAL A 92 -0.44 6.52 -7.96
CA VAL A 92 0.87 6.94 -8.46
C VAL A 92 1.49 5.82 -9.27
N GLN A 93 2.29 6.21 -10.26
CA GLN A 93 3.22 5.35 -10.98
C GLN A 93 4.59 5.99 -10.90
N THR A 94 5.62 5.18 -10.75
CA THR A 94 7.01 5.63 -10.79
C THR A 94 7.28 6.36 -12.12
N PRO A 95 7.64 7.66 -12.09
CA PRO A 95 7.78 8.45 -13.31
C PRO A 95 8.75 7.87 -14.33
N ALA A 96 9.86 7.28 -13.86
CA ALA A 96 10.86 6.66 -14.73
C ALA A 96 10.29 5.51 -15.58
N TYR A 97 9.28 4.79 -15.08
CA TYR A 97 8.68 3.66 -15.81
C TYR A 97 7.79 4.09 -16.95
N ARG A 98 7.22 5.31 -16.89
CA ARG A 98 6.39 5.84 -17.97
C ARG A 98 7.18 6.01 -19.28
N ALA A 99 8.49 6.18 -19.19
CA ALA A 99 9.37 6.35 -20.35
C ALA A 99 9.93 5.01 -20.88
N THR A 100 9.89 3.94 -20.09
CA THR A 100 10.66 2.72 -20.39
C THR A 100 9.81 1.45 -20.45
N LEU A 101 8.64 1.42 -19.82
CA LEU A 101 7.77 0.25 -19.77
C LEU A 101 6.60 0.38 -20.74
N SER A 102 6.05 -0.77 -21.14
CA SER A 102 4.94 -0.84 -22.08
C SER A 102 3.66 -0.25 -21.49
N GLN A 103 2.73 0.18 -22.36
CA GLN A 103 1.41 0.63 -21.92
C GLN A 103 0.67 -0.45 -21.12
N HIS A 104 0.79 -1.72 -21.52
CA HIS A 104 0.24 -2.84 -20.76
C HIS A 104 0.73 -2.86 -19.31
N TYR A 105 2.03 -2.64 -19.08
CA TYR A 105 2.56 -2.55 -17.72
C TYR A 105 1.92 -1.38 -16.96
N LEU A 106 1.87 -0.20 -17.58
CA LEU A 106 1.29 1.00 -16.96
C LEU A 106 -0.22 0.86 -16.70
N ASP A 107 -0.97 0.11 -17.50
CA ASP A 107 -2.39 -0.10 -17.23
C ASP A 107 -2.63 -1.05 -16.05
N HIS A 108 -1.67 -1.92 -15.74
CA HIS A 108 -1.80 -2.97 -14.72
C HIS A 108 -0.88 -2.79 -13.51
N TYR A 109 -0.24 -1.62 -13.36
CA TYR A 109 0.61 -1.29 -12.23
C TYR A 109 0.28 0.08 -11.65
N GLY A 110 0.29 0.16 -10.32
CA GLY A 110 0.24 1.42 -9.61
C GLY A 110 0.23 1.20 -8.11
N TYR A 111 0.48 2.28 -7.38
CA TYR A 111 0.47 2.24 -5.93
C TYR A 111 -0.12 3.53 -5.35
N VAL A 112 -0.51 3.46 -4.09
CA VAL A 112 -0.91 4.59 -3.27
C VAL A 112 0.11 4.76 -2.17
N ARG A 113 0.57 6.00 -1.97
CA ARG A 113 1.39 6.37 -0.81
C ARG A 113 0.47 6.67 0.37
N VAL A 114 0.60 5.90 1.44
CA VAL A 114 -0.14 6.12 2.69
C VAL A 114 0.68 7.01 3.61
N ILE A 115 1.93 6.65 3.88
CA ILE A 115 2.88 7.46 4.64
C ILE A 115 3.97 7.99 3.72
N GLY A 116 4.37 9.24 3.91
CA GLY A 116 5.49 9.87 3.24
C GLY A 116 5.07 11.14 2.50
N ARG A 117 5.99 11.74 1.75
CA ARG A 117 5.73 13.01 1.06
C ARG A 117 4.50 12.93 0.15
N SER A 118 3.51 13.77 0.43
CA SER A 118 2.22 13.79 -0.29
C SER A 118 1.37 12.52 -0.13
N GLY A 119 1.59 11.76 0.94
CA GLY A 119 0.73 10.66 1.39
C GLY A 119 -0.49 11.14 2.17
N LEU A 120 -1.24 10.20 2.75
CA LEU A 120 -2.32 10.50 3.72
C LEU A 120 -1.75 10.93 5.08
N VAL A 121 -0.57 10.43 5.43
CA VAL A 121 0.22 10.80 6.60
C VAL A 121 1.56 11.32 6.10
N GLU A 122 1.83 12.61 6.33
CA GLU A 122 3.11 13.22 5.94
C GLU A 122 4.22 12.71 6.87
N SER A 123 5.34 12.27 6.31
CA SER A 123 6.54 11.88 7.06
C SER A 123 7.77 11.99 6.18
N SER A 124 8.89 12.42 6.79
CA SER A 124 10.22 12.37 6.19
C SER A 124 11.08 11.23 6.73
N VAL A 125 10.53 10.43 7.66
CA VAL A 125 11.26 9.36 8.37
C VAL A 125 10.83 7.99 7.86
N VAL A 126 9.52 7.80 7.67
CA VAL A 126 8.92 6.54 7.24
C VAL A 126 8.15 6.72 5.93
N SER A 127 8.17 5.71 5.08
CA SER A 127 7.32 5.61 3.90
C SER A 127 6.60 4.26 3.90
N ALA A 128 5.31 4.28 3.59
CA ALA A 128 4.50 3.09 3.46
C ALA A 128 3.42 3.31 2.41
N GLY A 129 3.04 2.24 1.71
CA GLY A 129 2.06 2.30 0.64
C GLY A 129 1.45 0.95 0.32
N LEU A 130 0.48 0.98 -0.57
CA LEU A 130 -0.21 -0.19 -1.09
C LEU A 130 -0.04 -0.20 -2.61
N GLY A 131 0.52 -1.28 -3.14
CA GLY A 131 0.78 -1.44 -4.57
C GLY A 131 0.01 -2.61 -5.17
N ILE A 132 -0.34 -2.48 -6.44
CA ILE A 132 -0.95 -3.54 -7.23
C ILE A 132 -0.10 -3.76 -8.48
N TRP A 133 0.15 -5.03 -8.77
CA TRP A 133 0.72 -5.52 -10.01
C TRP A 133 -0.20 -6.59 -10.57
N GLY A 134 -0.73 -6.36 -11.77
CA GLY A 134 -1.54 -7.35 -12.47
C GLY A 134 -0.74 -8.59 -12.88
N ALA A 135 -1.46 -9.64 -13.29
CA ALA A 135 -0.86 -10.89 -13.71
C ALA A 135 0.05 -10.71 -14.93
N GLY A 136 1.16 -11.45 -14.97
CA GLY A 136 2.10 -11.45 -16.10
C GLY A 136 3.06 -10.27 -16.15
N LEU A 137 3.05 -9.37 -15.15
CA LEU A 137 4.02 -8.28 -15.08
C LEU A 137 5.36 -8.75 -14.51
N HIS A 138 6.45 -8.33 -15.16
CA HIS A 138 7.79 -8.44 -14.61
C HIS A 138 8.22 -7.07 -14.06
N TYR A 139 8.34 -6.95 -12.74
CA TYR A 139 8.79 -5.72 -12.11
C TYR A 139 10.31 -5.59 -12.25
N PRO A 140 10.86 -4.56 -12.95
CA PRO A 140 12.29 -4.50 -13.20
C PRO A 140 13.10 -4.41 -11.91
N ARG A 141 14.33 -4.93 -11.98
CA ARG A 141 15.32 -4.78 -10.90
C ARG A 141 15.51 -3.31 -10.59
N HIS A 142 15.47 -2.99 -9.29
CA HIS A 142 15.73 -1.68 -8.76
C HIS A 142 16.35 -1.83 -7.38
N GLU A 143 17.04 -0.79 -6.94
CA GLU A 143 17.63 -0.71 -5.61
C GLU A 143 17.51 0.72 -5.11
N HIS A 144 17.49 0.88 -3.80
CA HIS A 144 17.56 2.17 -3.15
C HIS A 144 18.20 2.03 -1.76
N PRO A 145 18.74 3.12 -1.20
CA PRO A 145 19.43 3.07 0.08
C PRO A 145 18.52 2.74 1.28
N ALA A 146 17.22 3.01 1.19
CA ALA A 146 16.28 2.76 2.28
C ALA A 146 16.04 1.25 2.47
N GLU A 147 15.89 0.82 3.73
CA GLU A 147 15.42 -0.53 4.03
C GLU A 147 13.98 -0.72 3.54
N GLU A 148 13.66 -1.88 2.98
CA GLU A 148 12.34 -2.19 2.43
C GLU A 148 11.86 -3.56 2.85
N THR A 149 10.56 -3.67 3.08
CA THR A 149 9.87 -4.93 3.33
C THR A 149 8.52 -4.94 2.63
N TYR A 150 8.10 -6.11 2.14
CA TYR A 150 6.82 -6.32 1.47
C TYR A 150 5.97 -7.31 2.25
N HIS A 151 4.68 -7.02 2.36
CA HIS A 151 3.67 -7.97 2.81
C HIS A 151 2.74 -8.24 1.64
N VAL A 152 2.56 -9.51 1.27
CA VAL A 152 1.57 -9.89 0.25
C VAL A 152 0.21 -9.99 0.91
N LEU A 153 -0.69 -9.08 0.53
CA LEU A 153 -2.05 -9.03 1.08
C LEU A 153 -3.01 -9.96 0.32
N HIS A 154 -2.81 -10.14 -0.98
CA HIS A 154 -3.65 -10.99 -1.83
C HIS A 154 -2.86 -11.44 -3.07
N GLY A 155 -3.18 -12.64 -3.58
CA GLY A 155 -2.55 -13.22 -4.76
C GLY A 155 -1.18 -13.81 -4.48
N ALA A 156 -0.37 -13.94 -5.53
CA ALA A 156 0.97 -14.52 -5.47
C ALA A 156 1.92 -13.77 -6.40
N ALA A 157 3.17 -13.64 -5.96
CA ALA A 157 4.27 -13.10 -6.75
C ALA A 157 5.56 -13.85 -6.42
N SER A 158 6.51 -13.86 -7.35
CA SER A 158 7.87 -14.32 -7.08
C SER A 158 8.77 -13.11 -6.86
N PHE A 159 9.44 -13.06 -5.72
CA PHE A 159 10.36 -12.00 -5.33
C PHE A 159 11.79 -12.41 -5.63
N GLN A 160 12.53 -11.52 -6.29
CA GLN A 160 13.95 -11.72 -6.55
C GLN A 160 14.76 -10.68 -5.80
N ARG A 161 15.81 -11.12 -5.10
CA ARG A 161 16.76 -10.25 -4.41
C ARG A 161 18.16 -10.47 -4.97
N GLY A 162 18.78 -9.39 -5.47
CA GLY A 162 20.08 -9.46 -6.15
C GLY A 162 20.03 -10.42 -7.34
N ASP A 163 21.07 -11.24 -7.48
CA ASP A 163 21.17 -12.30 -8.50
C ASP A 163 20.62 -13.66 -8.04
N GLY A 164 19.95 -13.71 -6.89
CA GLY A 164 19.31 -14.92 -6.40
C GLY A 164 18.14 -15.38 -7.30
N PRO A 165 17.65 -16.62 -7.12
CA PRO A 165 16.45 -17.09 -7.79
C PRO A 165 15.20 -16.32 -7.31
N GLY A 166 14.11 -16.38 -8.08
CA GLY A 166 12.81 -15.89 -7.64
C GLY A 166 12.24 -16.81 -6.56
N GLU A 167 11.85 -16.25 -5.42
CA GLU A 167 11.28 -16.96 -4.27
C GLU A 167 9.83 -16.53 -4.06
N SER A 168 8.95 -17.48 -3.73
CA SER A 168 7.62 -17.11 -3.23
C SER A 168 7.75 -16.52 -1.82
N PRO A 169 7.02 -15.44 -1.49
CA PRO A 169 7.06 -14.87 -0.15
C PRO A 169 6.55 -15.91 0.85
N ARG A 170 7.17 -15.98 2.02
CA ARG A 170 6.67 -16.81 3.11
C ARG A 170 5.39 -16.17 3.64
N ALA A 171 4.35 -16.99 3.80
CA ALA A 171 3.08 -16.60 4.39
C ALA A 171 3.24 -16.18 5.86
#